data_AF-A0AAW1E906-F1
#
_entry.id   AF-A0AAW1E906-F1
#
_cell.length_a   1.000
_cell.length_b   1.000
_cell.length_c   1.000
_cell.angle_alpha   90.00
_cell.angle_beta   90.00
_cell.angle_gamma   90.00
#
_symmetry.space_group_name_H-M   'P 1'
#
loop_
_entity.id
_entity.type
_entity.pdbx_description
1 polymer ?
#
loop_
_entity_poly.entity_id
_entity_poly.type
_entity_poly.pdbx_seq_one_letter_code
_entity_poly.pdbx_strand_id
1 'polypeptide(L)'
;MPFAKRLVEPRLLCRRQPCDEEAPPVDDLVSVSNVALSRTLRQLSDLAKHACSVFQELEDELAATGLRVRGLHGKITGLQQGCTELDPKQEAVREYTLLFSF
;
A
#
# COMPACT_ATOMS: atom_id res chain seq x y z
N MET A 1 10.98 6.09 -4.98
CA MET A 1 10.33 5.40 -6.10
C MET A 1 9.75 4.09 -5.57
N PRO A 2 8.47 3.75 -5.78
CA PRO A 2 7.97 2.47 -5.32
C PRO A 2 8.52 1.41 -6.27
N PHE A 3 9.50 0.64 -5.80
CA PHE A 3 9.89 -0.60 -6.46
C PHE A 3 8.64 -1.48 -6.58
N ALA A 4 8.43 -2.11 -7.72
CA ALA A 4 7.36 -3.09 -7.87
C ALA A 4 7.62 -4.21 -6.85
N LYS A 5 6.97 -4.14 -5.69
CA LYS A 5 7.16 -5.09 -4.58
C LYS A 5 6.84 -6.54 -5.00
N ARG A 6 6.09 -6.71 -6.09
CA ARG A 6 5.63 -8.00 -6.61
C ARG A 6 5.69 -8.02 -8.13
N LEU A 7 6.35 -9.04 -8.70
CA LEU A 7 6.30 -9.39 -10.11
C LEU A 7 5.41 -10.64 -10.24
N VAL A 8 4.35 -10.58 -11.03
CA VAL A 8 3.49 -11.75 -11.29
C VAL A 8 3.81 -12.25 -12.70
N GLU A 9 4.58 -13.33 -12.80
CA GLU A 9 4.81 -13.95 -14.10
C GLU A 9 3.63 -14.83 -14.49
N PRO A 10 3.17 -14.77 -15.76
CA PRO A 10 2.16 -15.68 -16.27
C PRO A 10 2.65 -17.12 -16.18
N ARG A 11 1.94 -17.96 -15.42
CA ARG A 11 2.26 -19.39 -15.36
C ARG A 11 1.61 -20.11 -16.55
N LEU A 12 2.46 -20.71 -17.40
CA LEU A 12 2.03 -21.49 -18.56
C LEU A 12 1.09 -22.63 -18.12
N LEU A 13 -0.13 -22.66 -18.66
CA LEU A 13 -1.19 -23.53 -18.16
C LEU A 13 -1.03 -25.01 -18.56
N CYS A 14 -0.54 -25.29 -19.77
CA CYS A 14 -0.32 -26.66 -20.27
C CYS A 14 0.68 -26.66 -21.44
N ARG A 15 1.94 -26.25 -21.24
CA ARG A 15 2.96 -26.36 -22.30
C ARG A 15 3.68 -27.70 -22.18
N ARG A 16 3.62 -28.53 -23.23
CA ARG A 16 4.47 -29.72 -23.37
C ARG A 16 5.91 -29.24 -23.53
N GLN A 17 6.86 -29.83 -22.81
CA GLN A 17 8.24 -29.40 -22.89
C GLN A 17 8.81 -29.92 -24.21
N PRO A 18 9.58 -29.12 -24.99
CA PRO A 18 10.03 -29.55 -26.32
C PRO A 18 10.96 -30.78 -26.31
N CYS A 19 11.39 -31.28 -25.15
CA CYS A 19 12.09 -32.57 -25.02
C CYS A 19 11.16 -33.79 -24.82
N ASP A 20 9.83 -33.61 -24.83
CA ASP A 20 8.84 -34.67 -24.68
C ASP A 20 8.60 -35.47 -25.99
N GLU A 21 9.67 -35.75 -26.74
CA GLU A 21 9.62 -36.51 -28.01
C GLU A 21 9.18 -37.98 -27.79
N GLU A 22 9.32 -38.51 -26.57
CA GLU A 22 8.87 -39.87 -26.18
C GLU A 22 7.60 -39.88 -25.30
N ALA A 23 6.97 -38.73 -25.05
CA ALA A 23 5.82 -38.71 -24.17
C ALA A 23 4.60 -39.38 -24.84
N PRO A 24 3.82 -40.20 -24.10
CA PRO A 24 2.70 -40.97 -24.64
C PRO A 24 1.69 -40.10 -25.41
N PRO A 25 0.88 -40.67 -26.33
CA PRO A 25 -0.12 -39.93 -27.08
C PRO A 25 -0.99 -39.13 -26.10
N VAL A 26 -1.42 -37.94 -26.53
CA VAL A 26 -2.22 -37.00 -25.73
C VAL A 26 -3.18 -37.74 -24.81
N ASP A 27 -2.98 -37.58 -23.49
CA ASP A 27 -3.95 -38.07 -22.51
C ASP A 27 -5.34 -37.59 -22.93
N ASP A 28 -6.37 -38.39 -22.65
CA ASP A 28 -7.78 -38.10 -22.96
C ASP A 28 -8.07 -36.60 -22.78
N LEU A 29 -8.66 -35.94 -23.79
CA LEU A 29 -8.90 -34.49 -23.80
C LEU A 29 -9.62 -34.02 -22.52
N VAL A 30 -10.46 -34.88 -21.94
CA VAL A 30 -11.12 -34.67 -20.64
C VAL A 30 -10.09 -34.48 -19.52
N SER A 31 -9.07 -35.33 -19.45
CA SER A 31 -8.01 -35.25 -18.43
C SER A 31 -7.16 -33.98 -18.58
N VAL A 32 -6.76 -33.62 -19.81
CA VAL A 32 -6.00 -32.40 -20.10
C VAL A 32 -6.81 -31.16 -19.73
N SER A 33 -8.11 -31.16 -20.04
CA SER A 33 -9.03 -30.08 -19.69
C SER A 33 -9.20 -29.94 -18.18
N ASN A 34 -9.37 -31.04 -17.46
CA ASN A 34 -9.48 -31.03 -15.99
C ASN A 34 -8.20 -30.54 -15.31
N VAL A 35 -7.02 -30.90 -15.83
CA VAL A 35 -5.73 -30.39 -15.35
C VAL A 35 -5.61 -28.89 -15.62
N ALA A 36 -5.96 -28.44 -16.83
CA ALA A 36 -5.94 -27.02 -17.19
C ALA A 36 -6.88 -26.19 -16.29
N LEU A 37 -8.12 -26.66 -16.07
CA LEU A 37 -9.09 -26.04 -15.19
C LEU A 37 -8.59 -25.98 -13.74
N SER A 38 -8.08 -27.10 -13.21
CA SER A 38 -7.54 -27.15 -11.84
C SER A 38 -6.37 -26.18 -11.64
N ARG A 39 -5.47 -26.07 -12.63
CA ARG A 39 -4.37 -25.09 -12.61
C ARG A 39 -4.88 -23.66 -12.67
N THR A 40 -5.88 -23.40 -13.51
CA THR A 40 -6.50 -22.08 -13.64
C THR A 40 -7.17 -21.65 -12.33
N LEU A 41 -7.93 -22.54 -11.68
CA LEU A 41 -8.51 -22.27 -10.36
C LEU A 41 -7.45 -21.98 -9.30
N ARG A 42 -6.33 -22.72 -9.31
CA ARG A 42 -5.21 -22.45 -8.41
C ARG A 42 -4.59 -21.07 -8.67
N GLN A 43 -4.35 -20.71 -9.94
CA GLN A 43 -3.82 -19.40 -10.31
C GLN A 43 -4.75 -18.26 -9.89
N LEU A 44 -6.07 -18.42 -10.08
CA LEU A 44 -7.06 -17.44 -9.64
C LEU A 44 -7.09 -17.32 -8.11
N SER A 45 -6.96 -18.43 -7.37
CA SER A 45 -6.86 -18.41 -5.92
C SER A 45 -5.60 -17.67 -5.45
N ASP A 46 -4.46 -17.94 -6.07
CA ASP A 46 -3.20 -17.27 -5.75
C ASP A 46 -3.28 -15.77 -6.08
N LEU A 47 -3.90 -15.40 -7.21
CA LEU A 47 -4.15 -14.00 -7.58
C LEU A 47 -5.07 -13.29 -6.58
N ALA A 48 -6.16 -13.94 -6.16
CA ALA A 48 -7.08 -13.39 -5.15
C ALA A 48 -6.35 -13.13 -3.82
N LYS A 49 -5.51 -14.07 -3.36
CA LYS A 49 -4.68 -13.88 -2.16
C LYS A 49 -3.72 -12.70 -2.30
N HIS A 50 -3.09 -12.54 -3.47
CA HIS A 50 -2.22 -11.40 -3.74
C HIS A 50 -2.99 -10.08 -3.71
N ALA A 51 -4.18 -10.03 -4.31
CA ALA A 51 -5.04 -8.85 -4.27
C ALA A 51 -5.45 -8.50 -2.83
N CYS A 52 -5.85 -9.48 -2.02
CA CYS A 52 -6.15 -9.27 -0.60
C CYS A 52 -4.96 -8.70 0.17
N SER A 53 -3.74 -9.22 -0.06
CA SER A 53 -2.54 -8.68 0.57
C SER A 53 -2.27 -7.21 0.19
N VAL A 54 -2.53 -6.83 -1.07
CA VAL A 54 -2.40 -5.42 -1.50
C VAL A 54 -3.44 -4.55 -0.81
N PHE A 55 -4.69 -5.00 -0.73
CA PHE A 55 -5.75 -4.23 -0.06
C PHE A 55 -5.47 -4.05 1.43
N GLN A 56 -4.94 -5.07 2.10
CA GLN A 56 -4.56 -4.96 3.51
C GLN A 56 -3.45 -3.93 3.71
N GLU A 57 -2.40 -3.94 2.89
CA GLU A 57 -1.32 -2.95 2.96
C GLU A 57 -1.84 -1.52 2.74
N LEU A 58 -2.75 -1.33 1.78
CA LEU A 58 -3.37 -0.02 1.52
C LEU A 58 -4.27 0.43 2.67
N GLU A 59 -5.02 -0.49 3.27
CA GLU A 59 -5.86 -0.20 4.43
C GLU A 59 -5.01 0.27 5.62
N ASP A 60 -3.91 -0.41 5.89
CA ASP A 60 -2.98 -0.07 6.97
C ASP A 60 -2.34 1.32 6.73
N GLU A 61 -1.88 1.59 5.51
CA GLU A 61 -1.32 2.89 5.13
C GLU A 61 -2.36 4.02 5.23
N LEU A 62 -3.60 3.76 4.82
CA LEU A 62 -4.71 4.71 4.93
C LEU A 62 -5.08 4.98 6.38
N ALA A 63 -5.14 3.96 7.23
CA ALA A 63 -5.42 4.09 8.65
C ALA A 63 -4.34 4.92 9.36
N ALA A 64 -3.06 4.64 9.10
CA ALA A 64 -1.94 5.40 9.63
C ALA A 64 -1.98 6.88 9.19
N THR A 65 -2.27 7.12 7.90
CA THR A 65 -2.42 8.47 7.37
C THR A 65 -3.61 9.19 7.99
N GLY A 66 -4.74 8.50 8.17
CA GLY A 66 -5.93 9.03 8.84
C GLY A 66 -5.67 9.46 10.28
N LEU A 67 -4.89 8.68 11.05
CA LEU A 67 -4.47 9.07 12.41
C LEU A 67 -3.64 10.35 12.40
N ARG A 68 -2.69 10.47 11.47
CA ARG A 68 -1.84 11.66 11.33
C ARG A 68 -2.66 12.89 10.94
N VAL A 69 -3.60 12.75 10.01
CA VAL A 69 -4.50 13.84 9.58
C VAL A 69 -5.37 14.31 10.74
N ARG A 70 -5.96 13.38 11.52
CA ARG A 70 -6.72 13.74 12.73
C ARG A 70 -5.86 14.48 13.76
N GLY A 71 -4.65 14.00 14.01
CA GLY A 71 -3.70 14.68 14.91
C GLY A 71 -3.32 16.08 14.43
N LEU A 72 -3.08 16.24 13.12
CA LEU A 72 -2.82 17.54 12.50
C LEU A 72 -4.01 18.48 12.65
N HIS A 73 -5.22 17.98 12.37
CA HIS A 73 -6.45 18.77 12.49
C HIS A 73 -6.63 19.29 13.92
N GLY A 74 -6.45 18.45 14.93
CA GLY A 74 -6.53 18.89 16.34
C GLY A 74 -5.50 19.98 16.68
N LYS A 75 -4.27 19.87 16.19
CA LYS A 75 -3.24 20.91 16.36
C LYS A 75 -3.64 22.23 15.69
N ILE A 76 -4.17 22.17 14.47
CA ILE A 76 -4.65 23.35 13.74
C ILE A 76 -5.79 24.02 14.50
N THR A 77 -6.77 23.25 14.98
CA THR A 77 -7.88 23.79 15.76
C THR A 77 -7.38 24.47 17.04
N GLY A 78 -6.47 23.83 17.78
CA GLY A 78 -5.88 24.42 18.98
C GLY A 78 -5.09 25.71 18.68
N LEU A 79 -4.32 25.73 17.59
CA LEU A 79 -3.63 26.94 17.15
C LEU A 79 -4.59 28.05 16.75
N GLN A 80 -5.68 27.72 16.04
CA GLN A 80 -6.71 28.68 15.66
C GLN A 80 -7.36 29.32 16.89
N GLN A 81 -7.73 28.51 17.89
CA GLN A 81 -8.29 28.99 19.16
C GLN A 81 -7.29 29.89 19.89
N GLY A 82 -6.04 29.45 20.05
CA GLY A 82 -5.00 30.27 20.66
C GLY A 82 -4.79 31.60 19.94
N CYS A 83 -4.73 31.59 18.61
CA CYS A 83 -4.60 32.82 17.82
C CYS A 83 -5.79 33.77 17.97
N THR A 84 -7.01 33.25 18.15
CA THR A 84 -8.19 34.10 18.37
C THR A 84 -8.24 34.71 19.77
N GLU A 85 -7.59 34.08 20.75
CA GLU A 85 -7.55 34.54 22.14
C GLU A 85 -6.41 35.55 22.40
N LEU A 86 -5.40 35.61 21.53
CA LEU A 86 -4.29 36.55 21.66
C LEU A 86 -4.76 38.00 21.50
N ASP A 87 -4.57 38.81 22.54
CA ASP A 87 -4.71 40.27 22.49
C ASP A 87 -3.33 40.93 22.33
N PRO A 88 -3.00 41.51 21.16
CA PRO A 88 -1.70 42.12 20.91
C PRO A 88 -1.40 43.32 21.82
N LYS A 89 -2.40 43.88 22.52
CA LYS A 89 -2.20 44.96 23.50
C LYS A 89 -1.77 44.46 24.88
N GLN A 90 -1.97 43.17 25.17
CA GLN A 90 -1.61 42.55 26.46
C GLN A 90 -0.34 41.70 26.38
N GLU A 91 0.16 41.42 25.17
CA GLU A 91 1.36 40.64 24.95
C GLU A 91 2.63 41.44 25.33
N ALA A 92 3.31 41.05 26.41
CA ALA A 92 4.51 41.73 26.87
C ALA A 92 5.71 41.41 25.96
N VAL A 93 6.22 42.43 25.27
CA VAL A 93 7.46 42.32 24.49
C VAL A 93 8.65 42.40 25.44
N ARG A 94 9.53 41.39 25.42
CA ARG A 94 10.81 41.47 26.14
C ARG A 94 11.66 42.57 25.51
N GLU A 95 11.81 43.68 26.23
CA GLU A 95 12.77 44.71 25.87
C GLU A 95 14.20 44.21 26.15
N TYR A 96 14.95 43.92 25.10
CA TYR A 96 16.41 43.74 25.19
C TYR A 96 17.09 45.11 25.18
N THR A 97 16.75 45.96 26.14
CA THR A 97 17.37 47.29 26.28
C THR A 97 18.52 47.18 27.30
N LEU A 98 19.75 47.47 26.85
CA LEU A 98 21.00 47.68 27.63
C LEU A 98 22.04 46.52 27.76
N LEU A 99 22.32 45.73 26.72
CA LEU A 99 23.63 45.03 26.60
C LEU A 99 24.61 45.70 25.61
N PHE A 100 24.20 46.80 24.98
CA PHE A 100 25.05 47.65 24.15
C PHE A 100 25.00 49.09 24.69
N SER A 101 25.64 49.30 25.84
CA SER A 101 26.07 50.63 26.28
C SER A 101 27.59 50.65 26.12
N PHE A 102 28.06 51.18 24.99
CA PHE A 102 29.48 51.52 24.75
C PHE A 102 29.69 53.00 25.08
#